data_AF-A0A1E9B3Y1-F1
#
_entry.id   AF-A0A1E9B3Y1-F1
#
_cell.length_a   1.000
_cell.length_b   1.000
_cell.length_c   1.000
_cell.angle_alpha   90.00
_cell.angle_beta   90.00
_cell.angle_gamma   90.00
#
_symmetry.space_group_name_H-M   'P 1'
#
loop_
_entity.id
_entity.type
_entity.pdbx_description
1 polymer ?
#
loop_
_entity_poly.entity_id
_entity_poly.type
_entity_poly.pdbx_seq_one_letter_code
_entity_poly.pdbx_strand_id
1 'polypeptide(L)'
;MKRLVLAALILTTAVGASAQFTSTDTLKYRISLTDKAATTYSIRQPEKFLSKKSIDRRLRQKLAIDSTDLPVCKKYVDAIRKKGVHILVTGKWDNFVTVSCNDSMLIHQIAKLPFVRSIEQVWQGKVTAATKRDSLINNPQRSDSLYGPAITQIEMSRANLLHDAGFKGQGMTIAVIDAGFHNADKIEAMKNIRVLGTRDFVNPEADIYAESNHGMSVLSCMAMNQPNVMIGTAPEASYWLLRSEDESSEHLVEQDYWAAAIEFADSVGVDVVNTSLGYYTFDDPTKNYRYRDLNGHYALMSREASKAADKGMIVVCSAGNSGGGSWKKITPPGDAENVLTVGAIDKKKLLASFSSIGNTADGRVKPDVVAVGSKADIIGTDGNLRLANGTSFSSPIMCGMVTCLWQACPNLTAKEVIELVRSVGDRSDFPDNIYGYGIPDLWKAYQMNKE
;
A
#
# COMPACT_ATOMS: atom_id res chain seq x y z
N MET A 1 10.86 58.41 -6.59
CA MET A 1 9.60 57.69 -6.89
C MET A 1 9.92 56.51 -7.80
N LYS A 2 9.96 55.30 -7.24
CA LYS A 2 10.33 54.06 -7.95
C LYS A 2 9.13 53.55 -8.76
N ARG A 3 9.32 53.33 -10.06
CA ARG A 3 8.34 52.67 -10.94
C ARG A 3 8.48 51.15 -10.78
N LEU A 4 7.41 50.50 -10.29
CA LEU A 4 7.26 49.05 -10.33
C LEU A 4 6.79 48.64 -11.73
N VAL A 5 7.54 47.76 -12.38
CA VAL A 5 7.13 47.04 -13.59
C VAL A 5 6.50 45.73 -13.12
N LEU A 6 5.19 45.58 -13.33
CA LEU A 6 4.45 44.35 -13.09
C LEU A 6 4.54 43.49 -14.36
N ALA A 7 5.37 42.45 -14.34
CA ALA A 7 5.40 41.44 -15.39
C ALA A 7 4.32 40.39 -15.11
N ALA A 8 3.21 40.44 -15.87
CA ALA A 8 2.20 39.40 -15.86
C ALA A 8 2.70 38.21 -16.69
N LEU A 9 2.99 37.09 -16.02
CA LEU A 9 3.28 35.81 -16.68
C LEU A 9 1.94 35.19 -17.12
N ILE A 10 1.61 35.31 -18.40
CA ILE A 10 0.45 34.63 -19.00
C ILE A 10 0.85 33.17 -19.20
N LEU A 11 0.35 32.28 -18.33
CA LEU A 11 0.46 30.84 -18.49
C LEU A 11 -0.59 30.40 -19.53
N THR A 12 -0.18 30.24 -20.78
CA THR A 12 -1.04 29.67 -21.83
C THR A 12 -1.23 28.17 -21.57
N THR A 13 -2.35 27.81 -20.94
CA THR A 13 -2.80 26.42 -20.88
C THR A 13 -3.31 26.01 -22.26
N ALA A 14 -2.48 25.30 -23.01
CA ALA A 14 -2.96 24.56 -24.18
C ALA A 14 -3.88 23.44 -23.68
N VAL A 15 -5.19 23.66 -23.78
CA VAL A 15 -6.20 22.61 -23.62
C VAL A 15 -6.10 21.72 -24.85
N GLY A 16 -5.20 20.74 -24.79
CA GLY A 16 -5.27 19.59 -25.68
C GLY A 16 -6.47 18.77 -25.26
N ALA A 17 -7.43 18.58 -26.16
CA ALA A 17 -8.50 17.62 -25.97
C ALA A 17 -7.87 16.23 -25.79
N SER A 18 -7.82 15.73 -24.56
CA SER A 18 -7.48 14.35 -24.26
C SER A 18 -8.64 13.49 -24.75
N ALA A 19 -8.42 12.79 -25.86
CA ALA A 19 -9.31 11.73 -26.29
C ALA A 19 -9.46 10.72 -25.14
N GLN A 20 -10.70 10.43 -24.77
CA GLN A 20 -11.10 9.46 -23.77
C GLN A 20 -10.53 8.08 -24.19
N PHE A 21 -9.52 7.58 -23.49
CA PHE A 21 -8.77 6.39 -23.91
C PHE A 21 -9.35 5.14 -23.26
N THR A 22 -9.90 4.23 -24.06
CA THR A 22 -10.16 2.84 -23.69
C THR A 22 -9.21 1.95 -24.48
N SER A 23 -8.19 1.40 -23.81
CA SER A 23 -7.33 0.38 -24.42
C SER A 23 -8.19 -0.84 -24.79
N THR A 24 -8.37 -1.10 -26.08
CA THR A 24 -8.99 -2.34 -26.58
C THR A 24 -8.04 -3.53 -26.53
N ASP A 25 -6.80 -3.34 -26.07
CA ASP A 25 -5.84 -4.43 -25.93
C ASP A 25 -6.33 -5.46 -24.92
N THR A 26 -6.18 -6.72 -25.31
CA THR A 26 -6.55 -7.90 -24.53
C THR A 26 -5.34 -8.60 -23.91
N LEU A 27 -4.13 -8.07 -24.12
CA LEU A 27 -2.87 -8.65 -23.64
C LEU A 27 -1.98 -7.56 -23.03
N LYS A 28 -1.34 -7.90 -21.89
CA LYS A 28 -0.29 -7.07 -21.28
C LYS A 28 0.97 -7.88 -21.02
N TYR A 29 2.11 -7.21 -21.15
CA TYR A 29 3.43 -7.80 -21.02
C TYR A 29 4.32 -6.99 -20.09
N ARG A 30 5.03 -7.67 -19.18
CA ARG A 30 6.10 -7.11 -18.37
C ARG A 30 7.43 -7.33 -19.09
N ILE A 31 8.10 -6.23 -19.44
CA ILE A 31 9.40 -6.22 -20.09
C ILE A 31 10.45 -5.92 -19.03
N SER A 32 11.26 -6.90 -18.65
CA SER A 32 12.41 -6.72 -17.77
C SER A 32 13.59 -6.12 -18.53
N LEU A 33 14.24 -5.13 -17.94
CA LEU A 33 15.37 -4.42 -18.53
C LEU A 33 16.70 -4.85 -17.88
N THR A 34 17.78 -4.81 -18.65
CA THR A 34 19.11 -5.26 -18.20
C THR A 34 19.76 -4.33 -17.18
N ASP A 35 19.58 -3.02 -17.35
CA ASP A 35 20.28 -1.98 -16.60
C ASP A 35 19.57 -0.62 -16.69
N LYS A 36 20.19 0.41 -16.12
CA LYS A 36 19.79 1.83 -16.26
C LYS A 36 20.94 2.69 -16.82
N ALA A 37 21.89 2.09 -17.53
CA ALA A 37 23.16 2.74 -17.91
C ALA A 37 22.95 4.00 -18.77
N ALA A 38 21.91 4.03 -19.60
CA ALA A 38 21.58 5.18 -20.44
C ALA A 38 20.74 6.26 -19.73
N THR A 39 20.64 6.23 -18.40
CA THR A 39 19.92 7.25 -17.61
C THR A 39 20.62 8.61 -17.62
N THR A 40 19.84 9.68 -17.52
CA THR A 40 20.32 11.06 -17.35
C THR A 40 20.31 11.49 -15.89
N TYR A 41 19.81 10.65 -14.99
CA TYR A 41 19.79 10.91 -13.56
C TYR A 41 21.10 10.48 -12.90
N SER A 42 21.43 11.07 -11.76
CA SER A 42 22.60 10.72 -10.97
C SER A 42 22.20 10.59 -9.51
N ILE A 43 22.67 9.54 -8.84
CA ILE A 43 22.48 9.36 -7.38
C ILE A 43 23.09 10.49 -6.55
N ARG A 44 23.98 11.31 -7.14
CA ARG A 44 24.52 12.52 -6.52
C ARG A 44 23.57 13.71 -6.55
N GLN A 45 22.48 13.62 -7.31
CA GLN A 45 21.42 14.62 -7.44
C GLN A 45 20.05 13.97 -7.22
N PRO A 46 19.83 13.38 -6.03
CA PRO A 46 18.59 12.65 -5.72
C PRO A 46 17.34 13.53 -5.78
N GLU A 47 17.46 14.84 -5.56
CA GLU A 47 16.37 15.81 -5.63
C GLU A 47 15.70 15.89 -7.01
N LYS A 48 16.34 15.36 -8.06
CA LYS A 48 15.76 15.28 -9.41
C LYS A 48 14.74 14.17 -9.58
N PHE A 49 14.69 13.19 -8.66
CA PHE A 49 13.82 12.01 -8.80
C PHE A 49 13.23 11.51 -7.47
N LEU A 50 13.62 12.07 -6.32
CA LEU A 50 13.02 11.82 -5.01
C LEU A 50 12.55 13.15 -4.41
N SER A 51 11.42 13.13 -3.70
CA SER A 51 10.99 14.29 -2.91
C SER A 51 11.95 14.56 -1.75
N LYS A 52 11.95 15.80 -1.27
CA LYS A 52 12.68 16.19 -0.06
C LYS A 52 12.37 15.27 1.13
N LYS A 53 11.09 14.95 1.36
CA LYS A 53 10.68 14.07 2.46
C LYS A 53 11.26 12.65 2.34
N SER A 54 11.31 12.10 1.13
CA SER A 54 11.91 10.79 0.85
C SER A 54 13.43 10.76 1.13
N ILE A 55 14.12 11.85 0.80
CA ILE A 55 15.55 12.04 1.08
C ILE A 55 15.78 12.21 2.59
N ASP A 56 15.02 13.10 3.24
CA ASP A 56 15.13 13.36 4.68
C ASP A 56 14.84 12.10 5.52
N ARG A 57 13.87 11.26 5.10
CA ARG A 57 13.59 9.96 5.73
C ARG A 57 14.81 9.03 5.69
N ARG A 58 15.47 8.91 4.54
CA ARG A 58 16.69 8.09 4.38
C ARG A 58 17.84 8.65 5.20
N LEU A 59 18.05 9.97 5.19
CA LEU A 59 19.09 10.63 5.98
C LEU A 59 18.91 10.38 7.48
N ARG A 60 17.68 10.55 8.00
CA ARG A 60 17.34 10.27 9.40
C ARG A 60 17.69 8.84 9.81
N GLN A 61 17.48 7.88 8.91
CA GLN A 61 17.72 6.45 9.15
C GLN A 61 19.11 5.98 8.69
N LYS A 62 20.00 6.89 8.25
CA LYS A 62 21.34 6.58 7.73
C LYS A 62 21.33 5.59 6.56
N LEU A 63 20.31 5.65 5.72
CA LEU A 63 20.14 4.79 4.54
C LEU A 63 20.74 5.45 3.30
N ALA A 64 21.42 4.63 2.48
CA ALA A 64 21.99 5.10 1.22
C ALA A 64 20.91 5.26 0.14
N ILE A 65 21.11 6.24 -0.74
CA ILE A 65 20.43 6.31 -2.04
C ILE A 65 21.32 5.57 -3.04
N ASP A 66 20.74 4.60 -3.76
CA ASP A 66 21.49 3.69 -4.63
C ASP A 66 20.90 3.64 -6.05
N SER A 67 21.46 2.77 -6.90
CA SER A 67 21.05 2.64 -8.30
C SER A 67 19.61 2.14 -8.50
N THR A 68 19.01 1.50 -7.50
CA THR A 68 17.60 1.08 -7.57
C THR A 68 16.68 2.30 -7.51
N ASP A 69 17.06 3.38 -6.81
CA ASP A 69 16.25 4.60 -6.69
C ASP A 69 16.15 5.40 -8.00
N LEU A 70 17.10 5.21 -8.92
CA LEU A 70 17.10 5.88 -10.23
C LEU A 70 15.85 5.49 -11.04
N PRO A 71 15.16 6.43 -11.71
CA PRO A 71 14.05 6.08 -12.59
C PRO A 71 14.46 5.12 -13.70
N VAL A 72 13.50 4.36 -14.22
CA VAL A 72 13.69 3.54 -15.43
C VAL A 72 14.19 4.44 -16.58
N CYS A 73 15.15 3.94 -17.35
CA CYS A 73 15.79 4.74 -18.39
C CYS A 73 14.78 5.23 -19.43
N LYS A 74 14.60 6.56 -19.51
CA LYS A 74 13.67 7.19 -20.46
C LYS A 74 13.95 6.79 -21.92
N LYS A 75 15.22 6.66 -22.30
CA LYS A 75 15.59 6.23 -23.67
C LYS A 75 15.09 4.81 -23.98
N TYR A 76 15.14 3.90 -23.00
CA TYR A 76 14.62 2.53 -23.17
C TYR A 76 13.09 2.53 -23.28
N VAL A 77 12.41 3.26 -22.40
CA VAL A 77 10.94 3.42 -22.44
C VAL A 77 10.49 4.03 -23.77
N ASP A 78 11.17 5.07 -24.24
CA ASP A 78 10.85 5.72 -25.51
C ASP A 78 11.11 4.80 -26.71
N ALA A 79 12.16 3.98 -26.67
CA ALA A 79 12.46 3.00 -27.71
C ALA A 79 11.41 1.87 -27.76
N ILE A 80 10.91 1.42 -26.60
CA ILE A 80 9.79 0.47 -26.51
C ILE A 80 8.52 1.13 -27.06
N ARG A 81 8.16 2.33 -26.61
CA ARG A 81 6.97 3.07 -27.08
C ARG A 81 6.99 3.27 -28.60
N LYS A 82 8.15 3.56 -29.19
CA LYS A 82 8.32 3.71 -30.66
C LYS A 82 7.99 2.46 -31.46
N LYS A 83 7.92 1.28 -30.84
CA LYS A 83 7.43 0.05 -31.49
C LYS A 83 5.93 0.04 -31.70
N GLY A 84 5.19 1.01 -31.15
CA GLY A 84 3.74 1.11 -31.31
C GLY A 84 2.95 0.40 -30.20
N VAL A 85 3.60 0.09 -29.08
CA VAL A 85 2.93 -0.47 -27.89
C VAL A 85 2.55 0.63 -26.89
N HIS A 86 1.56 0.36 -26.05
CA HIS A 86 1.11 1.29 -25.02
C HIS A 86 1.84 1.04 -23.72
N ILE A 87 2.49 2.06 -23.16
CA ILE A 87 3.16 1.95 -21.86
C ILE A 87 2.12 2.17 -20.76
N LEU A 88 2.02 1.21 -19.83
CA LEU A 88 1.08 1.27 -18.70
C LEU A 88 1.77 1.81 -17.45
N VAL A 89 2.76 1.07 -16.94
CA VAL A 89 3.53 1.43 -15.74
C VAL A 89 5.00 1.05 -15.91
N THR A 90 5.84 1.59 -15.03
CA THR A 90 7.25 1.26 -14.93
C THR A 90 7.61 1.03 -13.48
N GLY A 91 8.41 0.00 -13.18
CA GLY A 91 8.99 -0.22 -11.86
C GLY A 91 10.50 0.03 -11.89
N LYS A 92 10.96 1.01 -11.12
CA LYS A 92 12.36 1.40 -11.00
C LYS A 92 13.17 0.40 -10.18
N TRP A 93 12.62 -0.26 -9.18
CA TRP A 93 13.38 -1.12 -8.27
C TRP A 93 13.72 -2.49 -8.88
N ASP A 94 12.79 -3.17 -9.56
CA ASP A 94 13.04 -4.41 -10.33
C ASP A 94 13.35 -4.13 -11.82
N ASN A 95 13.35 -2.85 -12.22
CA ASN A 95 13.70 -2.33 -13.55
C ASN A 95 12.89 -2.95 -14.70
N PHE A 96 11.59 -2.67 -14.73
CA PHE A 96 10.68 -3.18 -15.75
C PHE A 96 9.80 -2.09 -16.38
N VAL A 97 9.22 -2.42 -17.53
CA VAL A 97 8.19 -1.64 -18.24
C VAL A 97 7.03 -2.57 -18.56
N THR A 98 5.82 -2.22 -18.12
CA THR A 98 4.61 -2.97 -18.43
C THR A 98 3.88 -2.28 -19.58
N VAL A 99 3.49 -3.07 -20.58
CA VAL A 99 2.85 -2.56 -21.80
C VAL A 99 1.58 -3.33 -22.13
N SER A 100 0.62 -2.70 -22.82
CA SER A 100 -0.46 -3.41 -23.52
C SER A 100 -0.19 -3.44 -25.03
N CYS A 101 -0.47 -4.59 -25.64
CA CYS A 101 -0.32 -4.80 -27.08
C CYS A 101 -0.91 -6.15 -27.48
N ASN A 102 -1.80 -6.18 -28.48
CA ASN A 102 -2.31 -7.44 -29.05
C ASN A 102 -1.40 -8.07 -30.13
N ASP A 103 -0.50 -7.29 -30.73
CA ASP A 103 0.37 -7.74 -31.82
C ASP A 103 1.64 -8.45 -31.28
N SER A 104 1.69 -9.77 -31.43
CA SER A 104 2.83 -10.59 -31.01
C SER A 104 4.11 -10.28 -31.78
N MET A 105 4.03 -9.78 -33.02
CA MET A 105 5.21 -9.38 -33.80
C MET A 105 5.89 -8.17 -33.17
N LEU A 106 5.15 -7.20 -32.62
CA LEU A 106 5.72 -6.07 -31.90
C LEU A 106 6.46 -6.54 -30.65
N ILE A 107 5.89 -7.49 -29.91
CA ILE A 107 6.55 -8.09 -28.75
C ILE A 107 7.84 -8.81 -29.13
N HIS A 108 7.84 -9.60 -30.23
CA HIS A 108 9.05 -10.22 -30.75
C HIS A 108 10.11 -9.22 -31.20
N GLN A 109 9.72 -8.05 -31.73
CA GLN A 109 10.66 -6.98 -32.06
C GLN A 109 11.25 -6.31 -30.81
N ILE A 110 10.43 -6.12 -29.77
CA ILE A 110 10.88 -5.57 -28.48
C ILE A 110 11.88 -6.52 -27.81
N ALA A 111 11.63 -7.83 -27.86
CA ALA A 111 12.53 -8.84 -27.30
C ALA A 111 13.95 -8.81 -27.91
N LYS A 112 14.11 -8.26 -29.12
CA LYS A 112 15.41 -8.12 -29.80
C LYS A 112 16.17 -6.82 -29.42
N LEU A 113 15.57 -5.93 -28.63
CA LEU A 113 16.25 -4.72 -28.18
C LEU A 113 17.37 -5.10 -27.19
N PRO A 114 18.57 -4.51 -27.30
CA PRO A 114 19.76 -4.96 -26.58
C PRO A 114 19.68 -4.80 -25.05
N PHE A 115 18.75 -3.95 -24.58
CA PHE A 115 18.52 -3.68 -23.15
C PHE A 115 17.33 -4.46 -22.57
N VAL A 116 16.70 -5.34 -23.36
CA VAL A 116 15.59 -6.20 -22.90
C VAL A 116 16.16 -7.53 -22.45
N ARG A 117 15.93 -7.86 -21.17
CA ARG A 117 16.38 -9.10 -20.53
C ARG A 117 15.38 -10.24 -20.73
N SER A 118 14.10 -9.96 -20.53
CA SER A 118 13.02 -10.94 -20.67
C SER A 118 11.68 -10.25 -20.86
N ILE A 119 10.71 -10.98 -21.40
CA ILE A 119 9.32 -10.55 -21.52
C ILE A 119 8.43 -11.65 -20.96
N GLU A 120 7.47 -11.27 -20.12
CA GLU A 120 6.47 -12.16 -19.56
C GLU A 120 5.07 -11.63 -19.88
N GLN A 121 4.17 -12.49 -20.35
CA GLN A 121 2.74 -12.15 -20.41
C GLN A 121 2.19 -12.16 -18.98
N VAL A 122 1.65 -11.03 -18.55
CA VAL A 122 1.18 -10.83 -17.16
C VAL A 122 -0.32 -10.63 -17.05
N TRP A 123 -1.02 -10.49 -18.18
CA TRP A 123 -2.47 -10.34 -18.22
C TRP A 123 -3.01 -10.75 -19.58
N GLN A 124 -4.19 -11.36 -19.56
CA GLN A 124 -5.01 -11.60 -20.74
C GLN A 124 -6.47 -11.48 -20.35
N GLY A 125 -7.21 -10.60 -21.01
CA GLY A 125 -8.61 -10.36 -20.67
C GLY A 125 -9.24 -9.24 -21.50
N LYS A 126 -10.38 -8.73 -21.05
CA LYS A 126 -10.96 -7.49 -21.57
C LYS A 126 -10.97 -6.46 -20.46
N VAL A 127 -10.71 -5.20 -20.80
CA VAL A 127 -10.81 -4.10 -19.85
C VAL A 127 -12.29 -3.94 -19.45
N THR A 128 -12.57 -3.99 -18.16
CA THR A 128 -13.91 -3.81 -17.60
C THR A 128 -14.29 -2.33 -17.66
N ALA A 129 -15.59 -2.04 -17.84
CA ALA A 129 -16.07 -0.66 -17.92
C ALA A 129 -15.95 0.07 -16.58
N ALA A 130 -15.76 1.39 -16.62
CA ALA A 130 -15.71 2.24 -15.43
C ALA A 130 -17.00 2.08 -14.59
N THR A 131 -16.82 1.90 -13.29
CA THR A 131 -17.92 1.84 -12.32
C THR A 131 -18.54 3.22 -12.12
N LYS A 132 -19.80 3.25 -11.72
CA LYS A 132 -20.50 4.48 -11.35
C LYS A 132 -20.60 4.59 -9.84
N ARG A 133 -20.61 5.82 -9.33
CA ARG A 133 -20.88 6.10 -7.93
C ARG A 133 -22.36 5.93 -7.62
N ASP A 134 -22.66 5.27 -6.52
CA ASP A 134 -24.03 5.13 -6.00
C ASP A 134 -24.42 6.31 -5.09
N SER A 135 -25.71 6.38 -4.78
CA SER A 135 -26.32 7.34 -3.84
C SER A 135 -25.77 7.19 -2.42
N LEU A 136 -25.58 8.30 -1.72
CA LEU A 136 -24.97 8.36 -0.39
C LEU A 136 -25.97 8.83 0.68
N ILE A 137 -26.11 8.06 1.78
CA ILE A 137 -26.99 8.37 2.91
C ILE A 137 -26.15 8.85 4.11
N ASN A 138 -25.63 10.07 4.04
CA ASN A 138 -24.77 10.72 5.06
C ASN A 138 -25.49 11.03 6.39
N ASN A 139 -25.87 10.03 7.17
CA ASN A 139 -26.52 10.22 8.47
C ASN A 139 -25.94 9.30 9.57
N PRO A 140 -24.66 9.50 9.95
CA PRO A 140 -23.95 8.63 10.88
C PRO A 140 -24.61 8.61 12.26
N GLN A 141 -24.78 7.40 12.80
CA GLN A 141 -25.18 7.22 14.19
C GLN A 141 -24.05 7.64 15.14
N ARG A 142 -24.42 8.35 16.20
CA ARG A 142 -23.50 8.81 17.24
C ARG A 142 -23.63 7.93 18.49
N SER A 143 -22.56 7.84 19.26
CA SER A 143 -22.50 7.15 20.54
C SER A 143 -21.76 8.00 21.59
N ASP A 144 -21.83 7.58 22.84
CA ASP A 144 -21.20 8.29 23.96
C ASP A 144 -19.67 8.13 24.00
N SER A 145 -19.12 7.16 23.27
CA SER A 145 -17.67 6.94 23.15
C SER A 145 -17.05 7.91 22.15
N LEU A 146 -15.93 8.55 22.51
CA LEU A 146 -15.16 9.41 21.60
C LEU A 146 -14.80 8.67 20.29
N TYR A 147 -14.42 7.39 20.40
CA TYR A 147 -14.04 6.53 19.28
C TYR A 147 -15.23 5.84 18.62
N GLY A 148 -16.45 6.08 19.11
CA GLY A 148 -17.58 5.26 18.72
C GLY A 148 -17.45 3.81 19.19
N PRO A 149 -18.18 2.89 18.55
CA PRO A 149 -18.04 1.44 18.70
C PRO A 149 -16.62 0.89 18.42
N ALA A 150 -15.77 1.64 17.71
CA ALA A 150 -14.42 1.25 17.35
C ALA A 150 -13.42 1.25 18.53
N ILE A 151 -13.81 1.72 19.72
CA ILE A 151 -12.93 1.85 20.91
C ILE A 151 -12.16 0.56 21.24
N THR A 152 -12.82 -0.60 21.19
CA THR A 152 -12.18 -1.87 21.53
C THR A 152 -11.01 -2.22 20.60
N GLN A 153 -11.05 -1.74 19.34
CA GLN A 153 -10.02 -2.04 18.36
C GLN A 153 -8.68 -1.38 18.72
N ILE A 154 -8.73 -0.15 19.24
CA ILE A 154 -7.54 0.60 19.64
C ILE A 154 -7.07 0.25 21.06
N GLU A 155 -8.00 -0.03 21.98
CA GLU A 155 -7.69 -0.46 23.36
C GLU A 155 -7.03 -1.84 23.42
N MET A 156 -7.32 -2.72 22.44
CA MET A 156 -6.75 -4.07 22.36
C MET A 156 -5.22 -4.08 22.46
N SER A 157 -4.58 -3.10 21.81
CA SER A 157 -3.13 -2.89 21.82
C SER A 157 -2.70 -1.68 22.65
N ARG A 158 -3.63 -1.15 23.46
CA ARG A 158 -3.44 0.01 24.35
C ARG A 158 -2.94 1.28 23.64
N ALA A 159 -3.21 1.39 22.34
CA ALA A 159 -2.79 2.54 21.53
C ALA A 159 -3.64 3.79 21.81
N ASN A 160 -4.78 3.66 22.49
CA ASN A 160 -5.56 4.79 22.99
C ASN A 160 -4.74 5.64 23.97
N LEU A 161 -3.81 5.02 24.71
CA LEU A 161 -2.90 5.75 25.60
C LEU A 161 -1.87 6.59 24.83
N LEU A 162 -1.48 6.17 23.62
CA LEU A 162 -0.66 7.01 22.73
C LEU A 162 -1.45 8.24 22.28
N HIS A 163 -2.72 8.06 21.94
CA HIS A 163 -3.61 9.17 21.61
C HIS A 163 -3.80 10.14 22.78
N ASP A 164 -3.96 9.62 24.01
CA ASP A 164 -4.06 10.45 25.23
C ASP A 164 -2.77 11.23 25.50
N ALA A 165 -1.61 10.68 25.12
CA ALA A 165 -0.31 11.35 25.15
C ALA A 165 -0.08 12.31 23.97
N GLY A 166 -1.04 12.46 23.04
CA GLY A 166 -0.97 13.38 21.91
C GLY A 166 -0.38 12.78 20.62
N PHE A 167 -0.07 11.49 20.58
CA PHE A 167 0.44 10.82 19.39
C PHE A 167 -0.72 10.21 18.60
N LYS A 168 -1.15 10.89 17.54
CA LYS A 168 -2.33 10.57 16.71
C LYS A 168 -2.02 10.47 15.20
N GLY A 169 -0.74 10.36 14.85
CA GLY A 169 -0.23 10.32 13.49
C GLY A 169 0.17 11.69 12.91
N GLN A 170 0.10 12.77 13.68
CA GLN A 170 0.43 14.11 13.20
C GLN A 170 1.86 14.17 12.64
N GLY A 171 2.00 14.73 11.43
CA GLY A 171 3.29 14.84 10.73
C GLY A 171 3.72 13.59 9.96
N MET A 172 3.09 12.44 10.23
CA MET A 172 3.32 11.19 9.50
C MET A 172 2.52 11.16 8.20
N THR A 173 3.05 10.46 7.19
CA THR A 173 2.35 10.21 5.93
C THR A 173 2.18 8.72 5.71
N ILE A 174 0.93 8.30 5.48
CA ILE A 174 0.55 6.93 5.22
C ILE A 174 0.12 6.79 3.75
N ALA A 175 0.57 5.77 3.03
CA ALA A 175 -0.05 5.37 1.77
C ALA A 175 -0.98 4.18 2.01
N VAL A 176 -2.19 4.26 1.46
CA VAL A 176 -3.13 3.14 1.39
C VAL A 176 -3.10 2.62 -0.03
N ILE A 177 -2.56 1.43 -0.24
CA ILE A 177 -2.52 0.75 -1.54
C ILE A 177 -3.61 -0.33 -1.55
N ASP A 178 -4.64 -0.12 -2.37
CA ASP A 178 -5.88 -0.89 -2.32
C ASP A 178 -6.62 -0.95 -3.69
N ALA A 179 -7.84 -1.47 -3.73
CA ALA A 179 -8.65 -1.66 -4.94
C ALA A 179 -9.49 -0.44 -5.35
N GLY A 180 -9.70 0.53 -4.46
CA GLY A 180 -10.52 1.72 -4.73
C GLY A 180 -10.93 2.47 -3.47
N PHE A 181 -11.47 3.68 -3.63
CA PHE A 181 -11.83 4.55 -2.50
C PHE A 181 -13.25 5.08 -2.62
N HIS A 182 -14.22 4.20 -2.92
CA HIS A 182 -15.59 4.57 -3.24
C HIS A 182 -16.18 5.66 -2.32
N ASN A 183 -16.59 6.79 -2.88
CA ASN A 183 -17.23 7.91 -2.18
C ASN A 183 -16.46 8.52 -0.99
N ALA A 184 -15.18 8.20 -0.77
CA ALA A 184 -14.41 8.73 0.35
C ALA A 184 -14.32 10.28 0.35
N ASP A 185 -14.40 10.91 -0.82
CA ASP A 185 -14.45 12.36 -1.02
C ASP A 185 -15.82 12.99 -0.72
N LYS A 186 -16.89 12.18 -0.64
CA LYS A 186 -18.28 12.63 -0.46
C LYS A 186 -18.89 12.26 0.89
N ILE A 187 -18.38 11.21 1.55
CA ILE A 187 -18.82 10.80 2.88
C ILE A 187 -18.51 11.92 3.88
N GLU A 188 -19.56 12.51 4.48
CA GLU A 188 -19.41 13.70 5.34
C GLU A 188 -18.46 13.44 6.51
N ALA A 189 -18.59 12.26 7.12
CA ALA A 189 -17.76 11.84 8.24
C ALA A 189 -16.27 11.67 7.86
N MET A 190 -15.95 11.53 6.56
CA MET A 190 -14.58 11.36 6.06
C MET A 190 -13.94 12.67 5.57
N LYS A 191 -14.69 13.78 5.48
CA LYS A 191 -14.19 15.05 4.92
C LYS A 191 -13.03 15.68 5.69
N ASN A 192 -12.85 15.33 6.96
CA ASN A 192 -11.74 15.81 7.77
C ASN A 192 -10.48 14.94 7.69
N ILE A 193 -10.49 13.89 6.86
CA ILE A 193 -9.29 13.12 6.53
C ILE A 193 -8.35 13.99 5.68
N ARG A 194 -7.09 14.07 6.08
CA ARG A 194 -6.07 14.80 5.33
C ARG A 194 -5.54 13.97 4.16
N VAL A 195 -6.24 13.96 3.04
CA VAL A 195 -5.77 13.35 1.79
C VAL A 195 -4.81 14.31 1.06
N LEU A 196 -3.57 13.87 0.82
CA LEU A 196 -2.56 14.62 0.07
C LEU A 196 -2.74 14.52 -1.45
N GLY A 197 -3.30 13.39 -1.89
CA GLY A 197 -3.60 13.13 -3.29
C GLY A 197 -3.99 11.68 -3.52
N THR A 198 -4.41 11.41 -4.74
CA THR A 198 -4.79 10.07 -5.20
C THR A 198 -4.03 9.71 -6.46
N ARG A 199 -3.88 8.41 -6.72
CA ARG A 199 -3.33 7.94 -8.00
C ARG A 199 -3.83 6.53 -8.32
N ASP A 200 -4.35 6.37 -9.53
CA ASP A 200 -4.77 5.07 -10.06
C ASP A 200 -3.66 4.51 -10.98
N PHE A 201 -3.14 3.34 -10.64
CA PHE A 201 -2.12 2.63 -11.43
C PHE A 201 -2.73 1.60 -12.39
N VAL A 202 -4.00 1.26 -12.22
CA VAL A 202 -4.77 0.33 -13.07
C VAL A 202 -5.35 1.08 -14.26
N ASN A 203 -6.05 2.20 -14.00
CA ASN A 203 -6.65 3.06 -15.00
C ASN A 203 -6.49 4.55 -14.61
N PRO A 204 -5.41 5.22 -15.08
CA PRO A 204 -5.12 6.61 -14.70
C PRO A 204 -6.19 7.65 -15.05
N GLU A 205 -7.10 7.32 -15.98
CA GLU A 205 -8.19 8.20 -16.41
C GLU A 205 -9.50 7.95 -15.64
N ALA A 206 -9.55 6.93 -14.77
CA ALA A 206 -10.73 6.59 -13.98
C ALA A 206 -10.91 7.54 -12.79
N ASP A 207 -12.17 7.65 -12.36
CA ASP A 207 -12.49 8.24 -11.08
C ASP A 207 -12.25 7.21 -9.97
N ILE A 208 -11.12 7.30 -9.28
CA ILE A 208 -10.73 6.38 -8.20
C ILE A 208 -11.78 6.25 -7.07
N TYR A 209 -12.63 7.26 -6.90
CA TYR A 209 -13.71 7.26 -5.91
C TYR A 209 -15.03 6.67 -6.45
N ALA A 210 -15.05 6.23 -7.71
CA ALA A 210 -16.11 5.40 -8.28
C ALA A 210 -15.76 3.90 -8.24
N GLU A 211 -14.48 3.57 -8.08
CA GLU A 211 -13.97 2.20 -7.95
C GLU A 211 -14.38 1.56 -6.61
N SER A 212 -13.81 0.39 -6.28
CA SER A 212 -14.11 -0.42 -5.09
C SER A 212 -14.29 0.38 -3.79
N ASN A 213 -15.15 -0.12 -2.91
CA ASN A 213 -15.33 0.42 -1.56
C ASN A 213 -14.35 -0.14 -0.51
N HIS A 214 -13.55 -1.16 -0.88
CA HIS A 214 -12.69 -1.87 0.05
C HIS A 214 -11.64 -0.92 0.65
N GLY A 215 -10.91 -0.18 -0.20
CA GLY A 215 -9.91 0.78 0.26
C GLY A 215 -10.49 1.97 1.02
N MET A 216 -11.74 2.37 0.76
CA MET A 216 -12.46 3.35 1.60
C MET A 216 -12.72 2.80 3.01
N SER A 217 -13.17 1.54 3.11
CA SER A 217 -13.39 0.87 4.39
C SER A 217 -12.08 0.69 5.17
N VAL A 218 -11.01 0.29 4.48
CA VAL A 218 -9.63 0.18 5.02
C VAL A 218 -9.11 1.52 5.51
N LEU A 219 -9.26 2.58 4.71
CA LEU A 219 -8.89 3.95 5.09
C LEU A 219 -9.61 4.37 6.38
N SER A 220 -10.90 4.02 6.51
CA SER A 220 -11.70 4.41 7.67
C SER A 220 -11.15 3.89 9.00
N CYS A 221 -10.54 2.70 9.02
CA CYS A 221 -9.92 2.13 10.22
C CYS A 221 -8.79 2.99 10.79
N MET A 222 -8.07 3.72 9.93
CA MET A 222 -6.94 4.57 10.32
C MET A 222 -7.34 6.03 10.45
N ALA A 223 -8.03 6.55 9.44
CA ALA A 223 -8.08 7.98 9.15
C ALA A 223 -9.30 8.69 9.72
N MET A 224 -10.37 7.96 10.08
CA MET A 224 -11.57 8.57 10.64
C MET A 224 -11.24 9.47 11.82
N ASN A 225 -11.78 10.69 11.85
CA ASN A 225 -11.50 11.64 12.91
C ASN A 225 -12.78 12.35 13.38
N GLN A 226 -13.88 11.61 13.52
CA GLN A 226 -15.17 12.16 13.90
C GLN A 226 -15.54 11.71 15.31
N PRO A 227 -15.35 12.57 16.32
CA PRO A 227 -15.79 12.32 17.68
C PRO A 227 -17.22 11.79 17.75
N ASN A 228 -17.45 10.81 18.60
CA ASN A 228 -18.76 10.17 18.84
C ASN A 228 -19.29 9.34 17.67
N VAL A 229 -18.67 9.36 16.49
CA VAL A 229 -18.99 8.49 15.36
C VAL A 229 -17.95 7.39 15.24
N MET A 230 -16.72 7.78 14.90
CA MET A 230 -15.57 6.89 14.78
C MET A 230 -14.29 7.73 14.77
N ILE A 231 -13.31 7.34 15.58
CA ILE A 231 -11.93 7.78 15.47
C ILE A 231 -11.09 6.56 15.11
N GLY A 232 -10.36 6.64 14.00
CA GLY A 232 -9.43 5.62 13.54
C GLY A 232 -8.12 5.63 14.33
N THR A 233 -7.20 4.74 13.97
CA THR A 233 -5.96 4.53 14.72
C THR A 233 -4.82 5.50 14.42
N ALA A 234 -4.93 6.36 13.40
CA ALA A 234 -3.99 7.46 13.10
C ALA A 234 -4.71 8.70 12.54
N PRO A 235 -5.68 9.27 13.27
CA PRO A 235 -6.67 10.22 12.74
C PRO A 235 -6.09 11.57 12.30
N GLU A 236 -4.85 11.88 12.68
CA GLU A 236 -4.16 13.14 12.34
C GLU A 236 -3.02 12.94 11.33
N ALA A 237 -2.85 11.73 10.80
CA ALA A 237 -1.91 11.45 9.71
C ALA A 237 -2.38 12.04 8.37
N SER A 238 -1.43 12.16 7.44
CA SER A 238 -1.74 12.55 6.05
C SER A 238 -1.72 11.32 5.14
N TYR A 239 -2.64 11.24 4.18
CA TYR A 239 -2.89 10.01 3.41
C TYR A 239 -2.67 10.20 1.90
N TRP A 240 -2.01 9.23 1.28
CA TRP A 240 -2.06 8.99 -0.17
C TRP A 240 -2.97 7.80 -0.45
N LEU A 241 -3.91 7.95 -1.39
CA LEU A 241 -4.83 6.89 -1.78
C LEU A 241 -4.42 6.35 -3.14
N LEU A 242 -3.89 5.13 -3.18
CA LEU A 242 -3.26 4.54 -4.35
C LEU A 242 -4.02 3.29 -4.76
N ARG A 243 -4.53 3.26 -5.99
CA ARG A 243 -5.22 2.07 -6.52
C ARG A 243 -4.25 1.22 -7.32
N SER A 244 -4.16 -0.07 -7.00
CA SER A 244 -3.32 -1.04 -7.72
C SER A 244 -4.02 -2.34 -8.12
N GLU A 245 -5.27 -2.54 -7.72
CA GLU A 245 -6.01 -3.79 -7.94
C GLU A 245 -7.29 -3.56 -8.75
N ASP A 246 -7.63 -4.56 -9.56
CA ASP A 246 -8.86 -4.65 -10.33
C ASP A 246 -9.67 -5.84 -9.82
N GLU A 247 -10.69 -5.61 -8.99
CA GLU A 247 -11.47 -6.66 -8.30
C GLU A 247 -12.07 -7.74 -9.22
N SER A 248 -12.14 -7.48 -10.53
CA SER A 248 -12.79 -8.36 -11.49
C SER A 248 -11.95 -9.56 -11.94
N SER A 249 -10.64 -9.61 -11.64
CA SER A 249 -9.73 -10.68 -12.08
C SER A 249 -8.43 -10.71 -11.27
N GLU A 250 -7.82 -11.88 -11.11
CA GLU A 250 -6.54 -12.02 -10.41
C GLU A 250 -5.42 -12.33 -11.41
N HIS A 251 -4.57 -11.34 -11.71
CA HIS A 251 -3.53 -11.45 -12.73
C HIS A 251 -2.17 -10.92 -12.26
N LEU A 252 -1.08 -11.44 -12.83
CA LEU A 252 0.28 -11.02 -12.48
C LEU A 252 0.54 -9.52 -12.66
N VAL A 253 -0.23 -8.84 -13.52
CA VAL A 253 -0.11 -7.39 -13.76
C VAL A 253 -0.43 -6.56 -12.51
N GLU A 254 -1.24 -7.06 -11.59
CA GLU A 254 -1.58 -6.34 -10.36
C GLU A 254 -0.36 -6.15 -9.46
N GLN A 255 0.59 -7.08 -9.52
CA GLN A 255 1.89 -6.91 -8.88
C GLN A 255 2.73 -5.81 -9.55
N ASP A 256 2.56 -5.53 -10.85
CA ASP A 256 3.23 -4.41 -11.53
C ASP A 256 2.67 -3.08 -11.06
N TYR A 257 1.35 -3.00 -10.97
CA TYR A 257 0.65 -1.83 -10.47
C TYR A 257 0.98 -1.57 -9.01
N TRP A 258 1.04 -2.63 -8.19
CA TRP A 258 1.42 -2.53 -6.79
C TRP A 258 2.88 -2.08 -6.63
N ALA A 259 3.81 -2.65 -7.41
CA ALA A 259 5.21 -2.24 -7.43
C ALA A 259 5.34 -0.74 -7.79
N ALA A 260 4.65 -0.29 -8.83
CA ALA A 260 4.63 1.13 -9.21
C ALA A 260 4.00 2.01 -8.11
N ALA A 261 2.97 1.52 -7.41
CA ALA A 261 2.32 2.24 -6.32
C ALA A 261 3.22 2.42 -5.09
N ILE A 262 3.92 1.36 -4.65
CA ILE A 262 4.84 1.46 -3.50
C ILE A 262 6.09 2.28 -3.82
N GLU A 263 6.57 2.23 -5.06
CA GLU A 263 7.66 3.10 -5.53
C GLU A 263 7.24 4.56 -5.60
N PHE A 264 5.99 4.84 -5.98
CA PHE A 264 5.43 6.19 -5.91
C PHE A 264 5.33 6.67 -4.47
N ALA A 265 4.83 5.83 -3.55
CA ALA A 265 4.77 6.12 -2.12
C ALA A 265 6.15 6.50 -1.57
N ASP A 266 7.19 5.73 -1.92
CA ASP A 266 8.58 6.08 -1.62
C ASP A 266 8.95 7.46 -2.17
N SER A 267 8.66 7.70 -3.45
CA SER A 267 9.07 8.92 -4.16
C SER A 267 8.45 10.19 -3.55
N VAL A 268 7.19 10.12 -3.08
CA VAL A 268 6.50 11.24 -2.42
C VAL A 268 6.80 11.34 -0.91
N GLY A 269 7.61 10.44 -0.37
CA GLY A 269 8.09 10.51 1.01
C GLY A 269 7.11 9.96 2.04
N VAL A 270 6.35 8.92 1.69
CA VAL A 270 5.51 8.17 2.65
C VAL A 270 6.38 7.56 3.76
N ASP A 271 5.88 7.55 4.98
CA ASP A 271 6.56 6.92 6.12
C ASP A 271 6.07 5.47 6.27
N VAL A 272 4.75 5.27 6.27
CA VAL A 272 4.11 3.97 6.50
C VAL A 272 3.20 3.61 5.33
N VAL A 273 3.20 2.35 4.90
CA VAL A 273 2.31 1.84 3.86
C VAL A 273 1.38 0.82 4.49
N ASN A 274 0.07 0.94 4.29
CA ASN A 274 -0.86 -0.16 4.46
C ASN A 274 -1.17 -0.77 3.09
N THR A 275 -1.08 -2.09 3.00
CA THR A 275 -1.67 -2.83 1.88
C THR A 275 -2.50 -3.99 2.40
N SER A 276 -3.76 -4.00 2.01
CA SER A 276 -4.72 -5.04 2.38
C SER A 276 -4.97 -6.01 1.22
N LEU A 277 -3.98 -6.14 0.33
CA LEU A 277 -4.00 -6.93 -0.89
C LEU A 277 -3.02 -8.10 -0.79
N GLY A 278 -3.32 -9.22 -1.45
CA GLY A 278 -2.34 -10.30 -1.55
C GLY A 278 -2.71 -11.41 -2.51
N TYR A 279 -1.69 -11.90 -3.21
CA TYR A 279 -1.85 -12.72 -4.41
C TYR A 279 -1.26 -14.11 -4.20
N TYR A 280 -2.00 -15.17 -4.53
CA TYR A 280 -1.44 -16.53 -4.58
C TYR A 280 -2.11 -17.43 -5.61
N THR A 281 -3.39 -17.20 -5.88
CA THR A 281 -4.13 -17.83 -6.97
C THR A 281 -4.37 -16.77 -8.03
N PHE A 282 -4.14 -17.12 -9.28
CA PHE A 282 -4.37 -16.28 -10.45
C PHE A 282 -5.31 -17.00 -11.40
N ASP A 283 -5.93 -16.23 -12.30
CA ASP A 283 -6.84 -16.74 -13.33
C ASP A 283 -6.16 -17.77 -14.24
N ASP A 284 -4.85 -17.62 -14.47
CA ASP A 284 -4.00 -18.66 -15.07
C ASP A 284 -3.39 -19.53 -13.95
N PRO A 285 -3.88 -20.78 -13.75
CA PRO A 285 -3.42 -21.63 -12.65
C PRO A 285 -1.94 -22.01 -12.75
N THR A 286 -1.32 -21.86 -13.93
CA THR A 286 0.13 -22.11 -14.10
C THR A 286 0.99 -21.05 -13.39
N LYS A 287 0.39 -19.90 -13.06
CA LYS A 287 1.02 -18.80 -12.33
C LYS A 287 0.81 -18.88 -10.83
N ASN A 288 -0.03 -19.79 -10.34
CA ASN A 288 -0.32 -19.94 -8.91
C ASN A 288 0.94 -20.19 -8.10
N TYR A 289 1.05 -19.47 -6.99
CA TYR A 289 2.12 -19.67 -6.04
C TYR A 289 1.93 -20.96 -5.25
N ARG A 290 3.06 -21.58 -4.95
CA ARG A 290 3.17 -22.77 -4.11
C ARG A 290 3.77 -22.36 -2.79
N TYR A 291 3.63 -23.20 -1.78
CA TYR A 291 4.22 -22.92 -0.47
C TYR A 291 5.72 -22.59 -0.55
N ARG A 292 6.50 -23.32 -1.37
CA ARG A 292 7.94 -23.08 -1.56
C ARG A 292 8.30 -21.70 -2.13
N ASP A 293 7.34 -21.04 -2.77
CA ASP A 293 7.50 -19.73 -3.38
C ASP A 293 7.32 -18.62 -2.32
N LEU A 294 6.74 -18.93 -1.15
CA LEU A 294 6.52 -18.00 -0.03
C LEU A 294 7.79 -17.79 0.81
N ASN A 295 8.86 -17.36 0.16
CA ASN A 295 10.17 -17.15 0.76
C ASN A 295 10.57 -15.67 0.82
N GLY A 296 9.67 -14.74 0.51
CA GLY A 296 9.93 -13.30 0.48
C GLY A 296 10.68 -12.80 -0.76
N HIS A 297 11.19 -13.69 -1.61
CA HIS A 297 12.03 -13.34 -2.76
C HIS A 297 11.44 -13.74 -4.13
N TYR A 298 10.54 -14.73 -4.17
CA TYR A 298 9.97 -15.22 -5.43
C TYR A 298 8.94 -14.27 -6.04
N ALA A 299 7.93 -13.86 -5.28
CA ALA A 299 6.89 -12.96 -5.76
C ALA A 299 7.44 -11.54 -5.97
N LEU A 300 7.01 -10.86 -7.04
CA LEU A 300 7.44 -9.48 -7.31
C LEU A 300 7.06 -8.57 -6.16
N MET A 301 5.81 -8.69 -5.70
CA MET A 301 5.28 -7.90 -4.59
C MET A 301 6.13 -8.04 -3.31
N SER A 302 6.61 -9.24 -2.99
CA SER A 302 7.44 -9.47 -1.79
C SER A 302 8.84 -8.87 -1.89
N ARG A 303 9.46 -8.93 -3.07
CA ARG A 303 10.75 -8.25 -3.32
C ARG A 303 10.60 -6.73 -3.18
N GLU A 304 9.54 -6.19 -3.77
CA GLU A 304 9.27 -4.75 -3.76
C GLU A 304 8.92 -4.25 -2.35
N ALA A 305 8.18 -5.04 -1.56
CA ALA A 305 7.92 -4.75 -0.15
C ALA A 305 9.20 -4.77 0.71
N SER A 306 10.10 -5.73 0.47
CA SER A 306 11.39 -5.80 1.16
C SER A 306 12.26 -4.57 0.83
N LYS A 307 12.30 -4.16 -0.44
CA LYS A 307 13.02 -2.94 -0.85
C LYS A 307 12.40 -1.68 -0.25
N ALA A 308 11.08 -1.59 -0.16
CA ALA A 308 10.42 -0.49 0.52
C ALA A 308 10.86 -0.36 1.99
N ALA A 309 10.99 -1.49 2.69
CA ALA A 309 11.54 -1.53 4.05
C ALA A 309 13.01 -1.09 4.08
N ASP A 310 13.83 -1.50 3.11
CA ASP A 310 15.23 -1.05 2.97
C ASP A 310 15.35 0.44 2.60
N LYS A 311 14.31 1.05 2.03
CA LYS A 311 14.19 2.50 1.82
C LYS A 311 13.61 3.24 3.04
N GLY A 312 13.48 2.56 4.17
CA GLY A 312 13.10 3.12 5.46
C GLY A 312 11.62 3.42 5.60
N MET A 313 10.75 2.69 4.90
CA MET A 313 9.30 2.73 5.10
C MET A 313 8.87 1.54 5.97
N ILE A 314 7.86 1.72 6.82
CA ILE A 314 7.19 0.57 7.44
C ILE A 314 6.12 0.09 6.46
N VAL A 315 6.19 -1.17 6.03
CA VAL A 315 5.13 -1.79 5.22
C VAL A 315 4.32 -2.71 6.11
N VAL A 316 3.02 -2.42 6.24
CA VAL A 316 2.06 -3.20 7.00
C VAL A 316 1.13 -3.93 6.02
N CYS A 317 1.09 -5.25 6.13
CA CYS A 317 0.39 -6.12 5.21
C CYS A 317 -0.65 -6.97 5.93
N SER A 318 -1.80 -7.20 5.30
CA SER A 318 -2.73 -8.23 5.77
C SER A 318 -2.12 -9.64 5.64
N ALA A 319 -2.44 -10.54 6.57
CA ALA A 319 -1.96 -11.92 6.50
C ALA A 319 -2.63 -12.73 5.38
N GLY A 320 -3.83 -12.35 4.93
CA GLY A 320 -4.66 -13.11 4.01
C GLY A 320 -5.85 -13.79 4.70
N ASN A 321 -6.89 -14.10 3.92
CA ASN A 321 -8.19 -14.58 4.44
C ASN A 321 -8.46 -16.05 4.13
N SER A 322 -7.40 -16.86 3.91
CA SER A 322 -7.53 -18.25 3.50
C SER A 322 -7.30 -19.28 4.61
N GLY A 323 -7.26 -18.86 5.88
CA GLY A 323 -7.01 -19.72 7.06
C GLY A 323 -7.98 -20.91 7.18
N GLY A 324 -9.24 -20.72 6.80
CA GLY A 324 -10.27 -21.76 6.79
C GLY A 324 -10.31 -22.58 5.50
N GLY A 325 -9.55 -22.17 4.47
CA GLY A 325 -9.51 -22.80 3.16
C GLY A 325 -8.46 -23.91 3.04
N SER A 326 -8.19 -24.35 1.81
CA SER A 326 -7.12 -25.31 1.50
C SER A 326 -5.73 -24.67 1.55
N TRP A 327 -5.62 -23.39 1.17
CA TRP A 327 -4.36 -22.66 1.18
C TRP A 327 -3.83 -22.46 2.60
N LYS A 328 -4.61 -21.86 3.51
CA LYS A 328 -4.28 -21.58 4.92
C LYS A 328 -3.09 -20.65 5.17
N LYS A 329 -2.21 -20.49 4.19
CA LYS A 329 -0.95 -19.78 4.34
C LYS A 329 -1.13 -18.27 4.17
N ILE A 330 -0.18 -17.54 4.74
CA ILE A 330 -0.01 -16.13 4.41
C ILE A 330 0.23 -15.96 2.91
N THR A 331 -0.08 -14.77 2.38
CA THR A 331 0.09 -14.45 0.96
C THR A 331 1.08 -13.30 0.79
N PRO A 332 1.84 -13.26 -0.32
CA PRO A 332 2.60 -12.08 -0.74
C PRO A 332 1.74 -10.82 -0.67
N PRO A 333 2.25 -9.71 -0.12
CA PRO A 333 3.64 -9.48 0.30
C PRO A 333 3.92 -9.82 1.77
N GLY A 334 3.00 -10.49 2.48
CA GLY A 334 3.16 -10.84 3.90
C GLY A 334 4.34 -11.80 4.19
N ASP A 335 4.88 -12.46 3.17
CA ASP A 335 6.10 -13.26 3.28
C ASP A 335 7.39 -12.45 3.08
N ALA A 336 7.32 -11.15 2.77
CA ALA A 336 8.49 -10.30 2.58
C ALA A 336 9.33 -10.14 3.86
N GLU A 337 10.60 -9.77 3.68
CA GLU A 337 11.48 -9.45 4.80
C GLU A 337 11.19 -8.04 5.32
N ASN A 338 11.38 -7.82 6.63
CA ASN A 338 11.29 -6.51 7.25
C ASN A 338 9.93 -5.79 7.05
N VAL A 339 8.85 -6.54 6.80
CA VAL A 339 7.46 -6.04 6.79
C VAL A 339 6.70 -6.55 8.01
N LEU A 340 5.65 -5.82 8.40
CA LEU A 340 4.76 -6.17 9.49
C LEU A 340 3.47 -6.81 8.95
N THR A 341 3.39 -8.14 9.04
CA THR A 341 2.24 -8.93 8.59
C THR A 341 1.25 -9.13 9.73
N VAL A 342 -0.02 -8.79 9.51
CA VAL A 342 -1.02 -8.71 10.57
C VAL A 342 -2.13 -9.75 10.38
N GLY A 343 -2.22 -10.69 11.32
CA GLY A 343 -3.32 -11.65 11.41
C GLY A 343 -4.58 -11.03 12.03
N ALA A 344 -5.71 -11.73 11.90
CA ALA A 344 -7.00 -11.26 12.39
C ALA A 344 -7.47 -12.05 13.62
N ILE A 345 -7.85 -11.33 14.65
CA ILE A 345 -8.58 -11.84 15.83
C ILE A 345 -9.96 -11.17 15.92
N ASP A 346 -10.83 -11.73 16.75
CA ASP A 346 -12.05 -11.05 17.21
C ASP A 346 -11.78 -10.19 18.46
N LYS A 347 -12.82 -9.45 18.90
CA LYS A 347 -12.76 -8.63 20.13
C LYS A 347 -12.62 -9.44 21.42
N LYS A 348 -12.67 -10.78 21.37
CA LYS A 348 -12.41 -11.70 22.49
C LYS A 348 -10.99 -12.31 22.42
N LYS A 349 -10.13 -11.79 21.54
CA LYS A 349 -8.75 -12.25 21.33
C LYS A 349 -8.62 -13.64 20.71
N LEU A 350 -9.71 -14.17 20.14
CA LEU A 350 -9.68 -15.46 19.44
C LEU A 350 -9.31 -15.23 17.97
N LEU A 351 -8.43 -16.08 17.44
CA LEU A 351 -8.10 -16.08 16.01
C LEU A 351 -9.37 -16.19 15.17
N ALA A 352 -9.51 -15.30 14.20
CA ALA A 352 -10.57 -15.42 13.20
C ALA A 352 -10.29 -16.65 12.33
N SER A 353 -11.31 -17.48 12.08
CA SER A 353 -11.14 -18.73 11.33
C SER A 353 -10.59 -18.53 9.90
N PHE A 354 -10.83 -17.35 9.31
CA PHE A 354 -10.30 -16.99 8.00
C PHE A 354 -8.86 -16.48 8.04
N SER A 355 -8.29 -16.12 9.19
CA SER A 355 -6.94 -15.55 9.26
C SER A 355 -5.92 -16.56 8.77
N SER A 356 -5.22 -16.22 7.70
CA SER A 356 -4.09 -16.99 7.22
C SER A 356 -2.96 -17.03 8.26
N ILE A 357 -2.21 -18.14 8.24
CA ILE A 357 -1.17 -18.48 9.22
C ILE A 357 0.15 -18.84 8.52
N GLY A 358 1.28 -18.73 9.23
CA GLY A 358 2.60 -19.06 8.70
C GLY A 358 3.02 -20.52 8.92
N ASN A 359 4.31 -20.81 8.96
CA ASN A 359 5.45 -19.92 8.67
C ASN A 359 5.58 -19.63 7.16
N THR A 360 6.52 -18.75 6.81
CA THR A 360 7.06 -18.69 5.44
C THR A 360 7.84 -19.98 5.11
N ALA A 361 8.13 -20.20 3.83
CA ALA A 361 8.86 -21.36 3.33
C ALA A 361 10.28 -21.47 3.90
N ASP A 362 10.92 -20.33 4.17
CA ASP A 362 12.25 -20.19 4.77
C ASP A 362 12.22 -20.16 6.31
N GLY A 363 11.05 -20.37 6.93
CA GLY A 363 10.92 -20.61 8.37
C GLY A 363 10.71 -19.38 9.24
N ARG A 364 10.57 -18.17 8.68
CA ARG A 364 10.23 -16.97 9.44
C ARG A 364 8.82 -17.06 10.02
N VAL A 365 8.69 -16.64 11.27
CA VAL A 365 7.40 -16.61 11.97
C VAL A 365 6.50 -15.56 11.34
N LYS A 366 5.31 -16.00 10.91
CA LYS A 366 4.25 -15.16 10.36
C LYS A 366 2.86 -15.68 10.81
N PRO A 367 1.82 -14.83 10.95
CA PRO A 367 1.89 -13.37 10.94
C PRO A 367 2.85 -12.85 12.01
N ASP A 368 3.26 -11.58 11.93
CA ASP A 368 4.12 -10.99 12.96
C ASP A 368 3.32 -10.71 14.23
N VAL A 369 2.15 -10.10 14.09
CA VAL A 369 1.25 -9.77 15.20
C VAL A 369 -0.19 -9.96 14.75
N VAL A 370 -1.11 -9.87 15.70
CA VAL A 370 -2.55 -9.90 15.42
C VAL A 370 -3.23 -8.61 15.87
N ALA A 371 -4.30 -8.24 15.17
CA ALA A 371 -5.20 -7.15 15.55
C ALA A 371 -6.65 -7.53 15.23
N VAL A 372 -7.60 -6.72 15.72
CA VAL A 372 -9.03 -6.95 15.44
C VAL A 372 -9.27 -6.93 13.93
N GLY A 373 -9.76 -8.04 13.39
CA GLY A 373 -10.15 -8.16 11.98
C GLY A 373 -11.46 -8.93 11.78
N SER A 374 -11.98 -9.58 12.82
CA SER A 374 -13.31 -10.18 12.85
C SER A 374 -14.28 -9.26 13.58
N LYS A 375 -15.39 -8.90 12.91
CA LYS A 375 -16.33 -7.86 13.35
C LYS A 375 -15.61 -6.55 13.68
N ALA A 376 -14.70 -6.16 12.80
CA ALA A 376 -14.03 -4.86 12.87
C ALA A 376 -15.03 -3.75 12.55
N ASP A 377 -14.96 -2.64 13.28
CA ASP A 377 -15.77 -1.45 13.04
C ASP A 377 -15.12 -0.59 11.94
N ILE A 378 -15.86 -0.36 10.86
CA ILE A 378 -15.46 0.39 9.67
C ILE A 378 -16.56 1.39 9.29
N ILE A 379 -16.27 2.32 8.38
CA ILE A 379 -17.29 3.09 7.66
C ILE A 379 -17.67 2.38 6.36
N GLY A 380 -18.98 2.20 6.15
CA GLY A 380 -19.55 1.65 4.92
C GLY A 380 -19.80 2.70 3.84
N THR A 381 -20.21 2.25 2.66
CA THR A 381 -20.48 3.12 1.49
C THR A 381 -21.60 4.13 1.70
N ASP A 382 -22.47 3.88 2.67
CA ASP A 382 -23.53 4.80 3.07
C ASP A 382 -23.05 5.84 4.09
N GLY A 383 -21.78 5.85 4.49
CA GLY A 383 -21.24 6.77 5.48
C GLY A 383 -21.60 6.42 6.93
N ASN A 384 -22.17 5.22 7.16
CA ASN A 384 -22.49 4.72 8.50
C ASN A 384 -21.47 3.69 8.96
N LEU A 385 -21.38 3.51 10.29
CA LEU A 385 -20.57 2.44 10.86
C LEU A 385 -21.13 1.07 10.50
N ARG A 386 -20.25 0.17 10.09
CA ARG A 386 -20.54 -1.21 9.74
C ARG A 386 -19.54 -2.15 10.41
N LEU A 387 -19.94 -3.41 10.53
CA LEU A 387 -19.04 -4.48 10.94
C LEU A 387 -18.55 -5.22 9.69
N ALA A 388 -17.24 -5.46 9.62
CA ALA A 388 -16.63 -6.21 8.54
C ALA A 388 -15.67 -7.29 9.05
N ASN A 389 -15.38 -8.26 8.19
CA ASN A 389 -14.50 -9.38 8.49
C ASN A 389 -13.38 -9.42 7.45
N GLY A 390 -12.13 -9.49 7.91
CA GLY A 390 -10.96 -9.64 7.05
C GLY A 390 -9.68 -9.21 7.76
N THR A 391 -8.57 -9.86 7.41
CA THR A 391 -7.22 -9.37 7.73
C THR A 391 -6.94 -8.01 7.07
N SER A 392 -7.71 -7.68 6.03
CA SER A 392 -7.78 -6.36 5.41
C SER A 392 -8.15 -5.25 6.38
N PHE A 393 -8.79 -5.56 7.53
CA PHE A 393 -9.13 -4.59 8.58
C PHE A 393 -8.17 -4.67 9.78
N SER A 394 -7.60 -5.84 10.08
CA SER A 394 -6.57 -5.94 11.12
C SER A 394 -5.29 -5.21 10.72
N SER A 395 -4.89 -5.28 9.45
CA SER A 395 -3.74 -4.55 8.89
C SER A 395 -3.81 -3.03 9.11
N PRO A 396 -4.85 -2.31 8.64
CA PRO A 396 -4.93 -0.86 8.81
C PRO A 396 -5.09 -0.46 10.28
N ILE A 397 -5.82 -1.23 11.09
CA ILE A 397 -5.92 -0.99 12.54
C ILE A 397 -4.52 -0.97 13.15
N MET A 398 -3.71 -2.01 12.94
CA MET A 398 -2.32 -2.05 13.42
C MET A 398 -1.45 -0.96 12.76
N CYS A 399 -1.63 -0.70 11.47
CA CYS A 399 -0.85 0.30 10.72
C CYS A 399 -0.97 1.71 11.32
N GLY A 400 -2.18 2.16 11.63
CA GLY A 400 -2.35 3.46 12.27
C GLY A 400 -1.74 3.48 13.68
N MET A 401 -1.91 2.41 14.46
CA MET A 401 -1.34 2.32 15.80
C MET A 401 0.21 2.35 15.79
N VAL A 402 0.84 1.65 14.85
CA VAL A 402 2.30 1.67 14.63
C VAL A 402 2.77 3.03 14.12
N THR A 403 1.95 3.73 13.33
CA THR A 403 2.25 5.11 12.91
C THR A 403 2.31 6.05 14.10
N CYS A 404 1.37 5.95 15.04
CA CYS A 404 1.37 6.72 16.29
C CYS A 404 2.58 6.38 17.18
N LEU A 405 2.95 5.10 17.27
CA LEU A 405 4.17 4.69 17.99
C LEU A 405 5.43 5.29 17.34
N TRP A 406 5.54 5.27 16.01
CA TRP A 406 6.72 5.84 15.34
C TRP A 406 6.78 7.37 15.45
N GLN A 407 5.62 8.04 15.46
CA GLN A 407 5.55 9.46 15.80
C GLN A 407 6.12 9.72 17.21
N ALA A 408 5.80 8.85 18.18
CA ALA A 408 6.27 8.97 19.56
C ALA A 408 7.76 8.63 19.74
N CYS A 409 8.31 7.77 18.86
CA CYS A 409 9.70 7.34 18.89
C CYS A 409 10.44 7.74 17.60
N PRO A 410 10.62 9.05 17.32
CA PRO A 410 11.07 9.53 16.00
C PRO A 410 12.53 9.18 15.66
N ASN A 411 13.33 8.79 16.65
CA ASN A 411 14.72 8.39 16.48
C ASN A 411 14.89 6.96 15.97
N LEU A 412 13.85 6.12 16.09
CA LEU A 412 13.88 4.75 15.59
C LEU A 412 13.78 4.72 14.06
N THR A 413 14.51 3.79 13.46
CA THR A 413 14.33 3.38 12.08
C THR A 413 13.04 2.56 11.89
N ALA A 414 12.58 2.44 10.66
CA ALA A 414 11.39 1.64 10.33
C ALA A 414 11.53 0.18 10.83
N LYS A 415 12.72 -0.41 10.67
CA LYS A 415 13.01 -1.78 11.11
C LYS A 415 13.00 -1.90 12.64
N GLU A 416 13.59 -0.94 13.35
CA GLU A 416 13.58 -0.93 14.82
C GLU A 416 12.16 -0.77 15.39
N VAL A 417 11.28 0.00 14.74
CA VAL A 417 9.87 0.07 15.15
C VAL A 417 9.17 -1.27 14.97
N ILE A 418 9.41 -1.99 13.86
CA ILE A 418 8.82 -3.33 13.65
C ILE A 418 9.31 -4.31 14.73
N GLU A 419 10.61 -4.32 15.04
CA GLU A 419 11.14 -5.18 16.10
C GLU A 419 10.59 -4.79 17.48
N LEU A 420 10.45 -3.50 17.75
CA LEU A 420 9.86 -3.04 19.00
C LEU A 420 8.42 -3.54 19.15
N VAL A 421 7.61 -3.45 18.09
CA VAL A 421 6.23 -3.96 18.08
C VAL A 421 6.20 -5.47 18.36
N ARG A 422 7.09 -6.26 17.72
CA ARG A 422 7.22 -7.70 17.99
C ARG A 422 7.62 -7.98 19.43
N SER A 423 8.56 -7.21 19.99
CA SER A 423 9.10 -7.41 21.35
C SER A 423 8.09 -7.15 22.47
N VAL A 424 7.02 -6.40 22.20
CA VAL A 424 5.95 -6.10 23.18
C VAL A 424 4.68 -6.90 22.95
N GLY A 425 4.74 -7.93 22.09
CA GLY A 425 3.69 -8.91 21.89
C GLY A 425 3.50 -9.83 23.10
N ASP A 426 2.25 -10.24 23.37
CA ASP A 426 1.89 -11.16 24.46
C ASP A 426 2.42 -12.61 24.31
N ARG A 427 3.08 -12.92 23.18
CA ARG A 427 3.76 -14.19 22.90
C ARG A 427 5.23 -13.99 22.49
N SER A 428 5.80 -12.83 22.79
CA SER A 428 7.17 -12.47 22.35
C SER A 428 8.27 -13.46 22.78
N ASP A 429 8.12 -14.12 23.94
CA ASP A 429 9.07 -15.13 24.42
C ASP A 429 9.04 -16.43 23.59
N PHE A 430 7.86 -16.80 23.06
CA PHE A 430 7.63 -18.04 22.32
C PHE A 430 6.63 -17.80 21.17
N PRO A 431 7.04 -17.08 20.12
CA PRO A 431 6.13 -16.75 19.03
C PRO A 431 5.74 -17.99 18.25
N ASP A 432 4.48 -18.06 17.83
CA ASP A 432 3.91 -19.19 17.09
C ASP A 432 3.53 -18.80 15.66
N ASN A 433 3.17 -19.77 14.83
CA ASN A 433 2.83 -19.51 13.43
C ASN A 433 1.35 -19.10 13.23
N ILE A 434 0.59 -18.88 14.30
CA ILE A 434 -0.85 -18.59 14.29
C ILE A 434 -1.11 -17.13 14.68
N TYR A 435 -0.59 -16.72 15.83
CA TYR A 435 -0.66 -15.38 16.39
C TYR A 435 0.64 -14.59 16.22
N GLY A 436 1.74 -15.25 15.80
CA GLY A 436 3.04 -14.61 15.72
C GLY A 436 3.59 -14.31 17.10
N TYR A 437 4.05 -13.07 17.26
CA TYR A 437 4.43 -12.47 18.53
C TYR A 437 3.21 -12.06 19.36
N GLY A 438 1.99 -12.18 18.83
CA GLY A 438 0.75 -12.01 19.57
C GLY A 438 0.11 -10.63 19.47
N ILE A 439 -0.60 -10.21 20.52
CA ILE A 439 -1.20 -8.86 20.60
C ILE A 439 -0.18 -7.92 21.24
N PRO A 440 0.33 -6.90 20.53
CA PRO A 440 1.34 -6.00 21.07
C PRO A 440 0.73 -4.94 21.98
N ASP A 441 1.42 -4.61 23.08
CA ASP A 441 1.13 -3.46 23.94
C ASP A 441 1.99 -2.25 23.49
N LEU A 442 1.41 -1.36 22.69
CA LEU A 442 2.16 -0.25 22.10
C LEU A 442 2.44 0.87 23.09
N TRP A 443 1.69 0.94 24.19
CA TRP A 443 2.02 1.84 25.28
C TRP A 443 3.30 1.39 25.98
N LYS A 444 3.44 0.08 26.25
CA LYS A 444 4.68 -0.50 26.77
C LYS A 444 5.86 -0.20 25.84
N ALA A 445 5.70 -0.35 24.53
CA ALA A 445 6.74 -0.03 23.54
C ALA A 445 7.23 1.41 23.66
N TYR A 446 6.30 2.38 23.74
CA TYR A 446 6.64 3.78 23.94
C TYR A 446 7.36 4.02 25.28
N GLN A 447 6.88 3.42 26.38
CA GLN A 447 7.52 3.56 27.69
C GLN A 447 8.96 3.04 27.73
N MET A 448 9.27 1.97 26.99
CA MET A 448 10.62 1.41 26.88
C MET A 448 11.60 2.29 26.09
N ASN A 449 11.08 3.23 25.28
CA ASN A 449 11.89 4.09 24.41
C ASN A 449 11.75 5.57 24.78
N LYS A 450 11.29 5.86 25.99
CA LYS A 450 11.17 7.20 26.54
C LYS A 450 12.52 7.60 27.16
N GLU A 451 13.55 7.71 26.34
CA GLU A 451 14.87 8.25 26.72
C GLU A 451 15.16 9.55 25.96
#